data_AF-A0A7C9VMS7-F1
#
_entry.id   AF-A0A7C9VMS7-F1
#
_cell.length_a   1.000
_cell.length_b   1.000
_cell.length_c   1.000
_cell.angle_alpha   90.00
_cell.angle_beta   90.00
_cell.angle_gamma   90.00
#
_symmetry.space_group_name_H-M   'P 1'
#
loop_
_entity.id
_entity.type
_entity.pdbx_description
1 polymer ?
#
loop_
_entity_poly.entity_id
_entity_poly.type
_entity_poly.pdbx_seq_one_letter_code
_entity_poly.pdbx_strand_id
1 'polypeptide(L)'
;MYRTDELVRALNVRDLSDPAQGPHAMQLLIADLKAVLHNPREVRHHPLVPVEHNYEHLGYPSDAITREARYTRYVSETCMLRSHTTAMIPPALKDAVPDVTLLCPGLVYRRDTVDRLHTGTPHQLDVWRISTDQEELDDLIDTVVTTLLPGKRYRTIDAQHPYTTHGKQIDVEHDGQWVEIGECGRAARHVVKDHPHGLAMGLGLDRLVMLRKGIPDIRLLRNTDPRIATQMLDLGEYRPISRHPAAIRDISIMAHACEDIETLGDQIRALVPEDVIEEITILSETRTEDLPIHVQERLNAEPGQKNVLLRVTMRAPERTLTDRETNAIRDRLLQGLRATAP
;
A
#
# COMPACT_ATOMS: atom_id res chain seq x y z
N MET A 1 -13.65 10.52 -10.38
CA MET A 1 -13.37 11.58 -9.39
C MET A 1 -13.87 11.10 -8.03
N TYR A 2 -13.08 11.25 -6.98
CA TYR A 2 -13.38 10.71 -5.65
C TYR A 2 -14.70 11.28 -5.09
N ARG A 3 -15.56 10.45 -4.47
CA ARG A 3 -16.75 10.98 -3.77
C ARG A 3 -16.32 11.69 -2.50
N THR A 4 -17.04 12.73 -2.08
CA THR A 4 -16.68 13.54 -0.90
C THR A 4 -16.54 12.70 0.38
N ASP A 5 -17.46 11.77 0.63
CA ASP A 5 -17.42 10.90 1.82
C ASP A 5 -16.23 9.93 1.79
N GLU A 6 -15.87 9.44 0.61
CA GLU A 6 -14.66 8.63 0.42
C GLU A 6 -13.43 9.46 0.79
N LEU A 7 -13.36 10.72 0.33
CA LEU A 7 -12.21 11.60 0.57
C LEU A 7 -12.04 11.87 2.07
N VAL A 8 -13.14 12.18 2.75
CA VAL A 8 -13.16 12.38 4.19
C VAL A 8 -12.66 11.12 4.90
N ARG A 9 -13.12 9.93 4.50
CA ARG A 9 -12.66 8.67 5.09
C ARG A 9 -11.16 8.47 4.88
N ALA A 10 -10.66 8.68 3.66
CA ALA A 10 -9.25 8.51 3.30
C ALA A 10 -8.33 9.45 4.09
N LEU A 11 -8.75 10.71 4.28
CA LEU A 11 -7.98 11.71 5.02
C LEU A 11 -8.00 11.52 6.55
N ASN A 12 -8.95 10.75 7.08
CA ASN A 12 -9.03 10.43 8.51
C ASN A 12 -8.33 9.12 8.89
N VAL A 13 -7.66 8.45 7.96
CA VAL A 13 -6.83 7.28 8.27
C VAL A 13 -5.61 7.73 9.08
N ARG A 14 -5.42 7.12 10.26
CA ARG A 14 -4.26 7.38 11.13
C ARG A 14 -2.96 7.07 10.39
N ASP A 15 -2.02 8.00 10.33
CA ASP A 15 -0.66 7.74 9.87
C ASP A 15 0.16 7.14 11.03
N LEU A 16 0.46 5.84 10.95
CA LEU A 16 1.20 5.12 11.99
C LEU A 16 2.67 5.55 12.04
N SER A 17 3.19 6.14 10.96
CA SER A 17 4.55 6.67 10.92
C SER A 17 4.69 8.02 11.63
N ASP A 18 3.58 8.71 11.92
CA ASP A 18 3.55 10.07 12.49
C ASP A 18 3.40 10.03 14.03
N PRO A 19 4.44 10.44 14.80
CA PRO A 19 4.36 10.47 16.27
C PRO A 19 3.25 11.39 16.81
N ALA A 20 2.85 12.43 16.05
CA ALA A 20 1.76 13.31 16.45
C ALA A 20 0.39 12.60 16.49
N GLN A 21 0.28 11.46 15.79
CA GLN A 21 -0.92 10.62 15.76
C GLN A 21 -0.81 9.41 16.70
N GLY A 22 0.14 9.44 17.66
CA GLY A 22 0.33 8.43 18.70
C GLY A 22 1.43 7.42 18.37
N PRO A 23 1.96 6.70 19.39
CA PRO A 23 3.12 5.83 19.23
C PRO A 23 2.83 4.60 18.38
N HIS A 24 3.86 4.14 17.65
CA HIS A 24 3.84 2.92 16.86
C HIS A 24 5.26 2.45 16.49
N ALA A 25 5.46 1.14 16.29
CA ALA A 25 6.73 0.49 15.97
C ALA A 25 7.38 1.01 14.68
N MET A 26 6.58 1.50 13.72
CA MET A 26 7.08 2.16 12.50
C MET A 26 8.01 3.33 12.81
N GLN A 27 7.71 4.10 13.85
CA GLN A 27 8.48 5.28 14.24
C GLN A 27 9.86 4.87 14.76
N LEU A 28 9.97 3.69 15.38
CA LEU A 28 11.24 3.13 15.85
C LEU A 28 12.14 2.74 14.68
N LEU A 29 11.58 2.13 13.62
CA LEU A 29 12.34 1.84 12.40
C LEU A 29 12.89 3.12 11.73
N ILE A 30 12.07 4.17 11.67
CA ILE A 30 12.51 5.47 11.14
C ILE A 30 13.60 6.08 12.05
N ALA A 31 13.47 5.95 13.37
CA ALA A 31 14.48 6.43 14.32
C ALA A 31 15.81 5.69 14.20
N ASP A 32 15.79 4.37 14.02
CA ASP A 32 16.99 3.55 13.82
C ASP A 32 17.74 4.00 12.55
N LEU A 33 17.03 4.26 11.44
CA LEU A 33 17.64 4.81 10.22
C LEU A 33 18.23 6.20 10.43
N LYS A 34 17.52 7.10 11.12
CA LYS A 34 18.06 8.43 11.45
C LYS A 34 19.35 8.36 12.26
N ALA A 35 19.53 7.33 13.07
CA ALA A 35 20.73 7.20 13.89
C ALA A 35 21.99 6.84 13.06
N VAL A 36 21.81 6.22 11.88
CA VAL A 36 22.93 5.71 11.07
C VAL A 36 23.16 6.47 9.77
N LEU A 37 22.13 7.15 9.24
CA LEU A 37 22.23 7.89 7.98
C LEU A 37 22.93 9.25 8.16
N HIS A 38 23.65 9.68 7.13
CA HIS A 38 24.32 10.98 7.12
C HIS A 38 23.31 12.13 6.99
N ASN A 39 23.36 13.08 7.93
CA ASN A 39 22.54 14.30 7.96
C ASN A 39 21.06 14.07 7.59
N PRO A 40 20.32 13.25 8.37
CA PRO A 40 18.97 12.87 8.03
C PRO A 40 18.00 14.02 8.32
N ARG A 41 17.15 14.32 7.34
CA ARG A 41 16.09 15.32 7.44
C ARG A 41 14.75 14.67 7.13
N GLU A 42 13.87 14.62 8.11
CA GLU A 42 12.50 14.15 7.89
C GLU A 42 11.68 15.22 7.16
N VAL A 43 10.96 14.80 6.11
CA VAL A 43 10.05 15.63 5.32
C VAL A 43 8.67 14.99 5.37
N ARG A 44 7.68 15.79 5.78
CA ARG A 44 6.27 15.41 5.75
C ARG A 44 5.45 16.47 5.05
N HIS A 45 4.56 16.02 4.19
CA HIS A 45 3.56 16.86 3.54
C HIS A 45 2.17 16.24 3.68
N HIS A 46 1.15 17.07 3.48
CA HIS A 46 -0.23 16.61 3.39
C HIS A 46 -0.37 15.55 2.29
N PRO A 47 -1.22 14.51 2.45
CA PRO A 47 -1.38 13.45 1.45
C PRO A 47 -1.98 13.91 0.12
N LEU A 48 -2.70 15.04 0.11
CA LEU A 48 -3.13 15.70 -1.12
C LEU A 48 -1.96 16.42 -1.78
N VAL A 49 -1.64 16.01 -2.99
CA VAL A 49 -0.51 16.52 -3.76
C VAL A 49 -0.94 16.92 -5.18
N PRO A 50 -0.23 17.87 -5.81
CA PRO A 50 -0.35 18.10 -7.25
C PRO A 50 0.01 16.84 -8.04
N VAL A 51 -0.72 16.58 -9.13
CA VAL A 51 -0.43 15.47 -10.05
C VAL A 51 0.99 15.56 -10.61
N GLU A 52 1.47 16.78 -10.87
CA GLU A 52 2.84 17.04 -11.32
C GLU A 52 3.91 16.56 -10.32
N HIS A 53 3.65 16.66 -9.02
CA HIS A 53 4.57 16.21 -7.98
C HIS A 53 4.62 14.68 -7.90
N ASN A 54 3.48 14.01 -8.08
CA ASN A 54 3.40 12.56 -8.00
C ASN A 54 3.88 11.86 -9.28
N TYR A 55 3.77 12.49 -10.45
CA TYR A 55 4.07 11.83 -11.73
C TYR A 55 5.02 12.60 -12.63
N GLU A 56 4.67 13.82 -13.03
CA GLU A 56 5.33 14.50 -14.16
C GLU A 56 6.76 14.90 -13.83
N HIS A 57 7.01 15.45 -12.62
CA HIS A 57 8.35 15.76 -12.15
C HIS A 57 9.22 14.52 -11.89
N LEU A 58 8.61 13.33 -11.84
CA LEU A 58 9.26 12.04 -11.67
C LEU A 58 9.37 11.26 -13.00
N GLY A 59 9.01 11.89 -14.12
CA GLY A 59 9.19 11.31 -15.46
C GLY A 59 8.18 10.25 -15.86
N TYR A 60 7.07 10.08 -15.12
CA TYR A 60 6.04 9.12 -15.50
C TYR A 60 5.36 9.51 -16.82
N PRO A 61 5.29 8.61 -17.81
CA PRO A 61 4.60 8.86 -19.08
C PRO A 61 3.12 9.20 -18.86
N SER A 62 2.55 10.00 -19.76
CA SER A 62 1.17 10.46 -19.58
C SER A 62 0.14 9.32 -19.66
N ASP A 63 0.47 8.29 -20.42
CA ASP A 63 -0.28 7.06 -20.69
C ASP A 63 0.17 5.88 -19.80
N ALA A 64 1.00 6.12 -18.77
CA ALA A 64 1.41 5.06 -17.86
C ALA A 64 0.21 4.46 -17.12
N ILE A 65 0.17 3.12 -17.06
CA ILE A 65 -0.89 2.36 -16.38
C ILE A 65 -1.06 2.83 -14.92
N THR A 66 0.05 3.15 -14.24
CA THR A 66 0.04 3.68 -12.86
C THR A 66 -0.70 5.01 -12.69
N ARG A 67 -0.93 5.77 -13.77
CA ARG A 67 -1.73 7.00 -13.78
C ARG A 67 -3.22 6.73 -14.01
N GLU A 68 -3.62 5.53 -14.42
CA GLU A 68 -5.03 5.23 -14.66
C GLU A 68 -5.85 5.43 -13.38
N ALA A 69 -7.04 6.03 -13.52
CA ALA A 69 -7.96 6.26 -12.41
C ALA A 69 -8.44 4.96 -11.74
N ARG A 70 -8.18 3.81 -12.37
CA ARG A 70 -8.43 2.49 -11.80
C ARG A 70 -7.47 2.14 -10.66
N TYR A 71 -6.27 2.71 -10.62
CA TYR A 71 -5.25 2.48 -9.58
C TYR A 71 -5.03 3.70 -8.68
N THR A 72 -5.33 4.89 -9.22
CA THR A 72 -4.97 6.18 -8.63
C THR A 72 -6.18 7.00 -8.21
N ARG A 73 -6.08 7.66 -7.04
CA ARG A 73 -7.17 8.43 -6.43
C ARG A 73 -7.09 9.91 -6.74
N TYR A 74 -7.66 10.31 -7.88
CA TYR A 74 -7.77 11.72 -8.27
C TYR A 74 -8.92 12.44 -7.56
N VAL A 75 -8.60 13.61 -7.00
CA VAL A 75 -9.56 14.54 -6.39
C VAL A 75 -10.05 15.56 -7.42
N SER A 76 -9.15 16.01 -8.29
CA SER A 76 -9.45 16.83 -9.48
C SER A 76 -8.46 16.49 -10.59
N GLU A 77 -8.50 17.22 -11.71
CA GLU A 77 -7.54 17.04 -12.82
C GLU A 77 -6.09 17.32 -12.40
N THR A 78 -5.89 18.18 -11.40
CA THR A 78 -4.55 18.63 -10.98
C THR A 78 -4.17 18.20 -9.57
N CYS A 79 -5.06 17.55 -8.82
CA CYS A 79 -4.84 17.15 -7.43
C CYS A 79 -5.28 15.71 -7.17
N MET A 80 -4.49 14.98 -6.37
CA MET A 80 -4.73 13.58 -6.02
C MET A 80 -4.27 13.28 -4.59
N LEU A 81 -4.75 12.17 -4.03
CA LEU A 81 -4.07 11.54 -2.90
C LEU A 81 -2.80 10.85 -3.44
N ARG A 82 -1.64 11.13 -2.83
CA ARG A 82 -0.35 10.59 -3.31
C ARG A 82 -0.38 9.06 -3.37
N SER A 83 0.11 8.51 -4.48
CA SER A 83 0.21 7.05 -4.67
C SER A 83 1.56 6.50 -4.18
N HIS A 84 2.55 7.36 -3.91
CA HIS A 84 3.82 6.99 -3.30
C HIS A 84 4.43 8.18 -2.55
N THR A 85 5.31 7.92 -1.58
CA THR A 85 5.98 8.98 -0.80
C THR A 85 6.98 9.78 -1.63
N THR A 86 7.46 9.24 -2.77
CA THR A 86 8.34 9.96 -3.71
C THR A 86 7.71 11.25 -4.23
N ALA A 87 6.39 11.40 -4.17
CA ALA A 87 5.70 12.66 -4.49
C ALA A 87 6.14 13.85 -3.62
N MET A 88 6.78 13.60 -2.47
CA MET A 88 7.35 14.64 -1.61
C MET A 88 8.73 15.12 -2.08
N ILE A 89 9.39 14.39 -2.97
CA ILE A 89 10.77 14.67 -3.39
C ILE A 89 10.89 15.90 -4.28
N PRO A 90 10.08 16.09 -5.36
CA PRO A 90 10.22 17.27 -6.21
C PRO A 90 10.13 18.61 -5.47
N PRO A 91 9.20 18.83 -4.51
CA PRO A 91 9.22 20.05 -3.71
C PRO A 91 10.39 20.04 -2.69
N ALA A 92 10.72 18.93 -2.04
CA ALA A 92 11.80 18.87 -1.06
C ALA A 92 13.19 19.18 -1.65
N LEU A 93 13.43 18.80 -2.92
CA LEU A 93 14.68 19.09 -3.61
C LEU A 93 14.92 20.58 -3.88
N LYS A 94 13.86 21.40 -3.90
CA LYS A 94 13.99 22.87 -4.09
C LYS A 94 14.68 23.53 -2.90
N ASP A 95 14.47 22.98 -1.71
CA ASP A 95 15.01 23.50 -0.44
C ASP A 95 16.15 22.63 0.11
N ALA A 96 16.59 21.62 -0.64
CA ALA A 96 17.67 20.74 -0.23
C ALA A 96 19.01 21.42 -0.51
N VAL A 97 19.93 21.29 0.44
CA VAL A 97 21.36 21.57 0.23
C VAL A 97 22.05 20.21 0.08
N PRO A 98 23.06 20.06 -0.79
CA PRO A 98 23.84 18.84 -0.87
C PRO A 98 24.34 18.36 0.50
N ASP A 99 24.61 17.07 0.58
CA ASP A 99 25.03 16.38 1.79
C ASP A 99 23.93 16.24 2.87
N VAL A 100 22.71 15.97 2.39
CA VAL A 100 21.52 15.62 3.19
C VAL A 100 20.96 14.25 2.81
N THR A 101 20.35 13.54 3.77
CA THR A 101 19.50 12.38 3.50
C THR A 101 18.05 12.72 3.83
N LEU A 102 17.20 12.85 2.83
CA LEU A 102 15.77 13.11 3.01
C LEU A 102 15.06 11.80 3.37
N LEU A 103 14.29 11.83 4.45
CA LEU A 103 13.42 10.74 4.89
C LEU A 103 11.97 11.21 4.77
N CYS A 104 11.21 10.59 3.87
CA CYS A 104 9.84 10.99 3.59
C CYS A 104 8.87 9.86 3.96
N PRO A 105 8.59 9.63 5.26
CA PRO A 105 7.61 8.65 5.69
C PRO A 105 6.17 9.17 5.46
N GLY A 106 5.25 8.25 5.20
CA GLY A 106 3.83 8.55 5.34
C GLY A 106 2.90 7.59 4.61
N LEU A 107 1.61 7.80 4.85
CA LEU A 107 0.53 7.12 4.15
C LEU A 107 0.54 7.37 2.65
N VAL A 108 0.24 6.35 1.86
CA VAL A 108 -0.02 6.47 0.41
C VAL A 108 -1.35 5.80 0.10
N TYR A 109 -1.95 6.14 -1.03
CA TYR A 109 -3.31 5.73 -1.36
C TYR A 109 -3.31 5.02 -2.71
N ARG A 110 -3.65 3.73 -2.67
CA ARG A 110 -3.72 2.86 -3.86
C ARG A 110 -5.02 2.08 -3.84
N ARG A 111 -5.41 1.58 -5.01
CA ARG A 111 -6.34 0.45 -5.09
C ARG A 111 -5.48 -0.80 -5.16
N ASP A 112 -5.84 -1.79 -4.37
CA ASP A 112 -5.01 -2.98 -4.15
C ASP A 112 -5.91 -4.16 -3.75
N THR A 113 -5.39 -5.38 -3.85
CA THR A 113 -6.11 -6.60 -3.46
C THR A 113 -6.42 -6.60 -1.97
N VAL A 114 -7.51 -7.27 -1.58
CA VAL A 114 -7.86 -7.48 -0.17
C VAL A 114 -7.31 -8.84 0.25
N ASP A 115 -6.16 -8.83 0.90
CA ASP A 115 -5.53 -10.00 1.47
C ASP A 115 -4.72 -9.64 2.73
N ARG A 116 -3.99 -10.61 3.28
CA ARG A 116 -3.25 -10.48 4.53
C ARG A 116 -2.01 -9.57 4.44
N LEU A 117 -1.58 -9.22 3.25
CA LEU A 117 -0.33 -8.48 2.97
C LEU A 117 -0.59 -7.10 2.34
N HIS A 118 -1.80 -6.85 1.83
CA HIS A 118 -2.15 -5.62 1.11
C HIS A 118 -3.27 -4.82 1.78
N THR A 119 -3.17 -3.50 1.68
CA THR A 119 -4.15 -2.53 2.16
C THR A 119 -4.24 -1.37 1.16
N GLY A 120 -5.39 -0.69 1.11
CA GLY A 120 -5.56 0.49 0.24
C GLY A 120 -4.82 1.73 0.72
N THR A 121 -4.34 1.72 1.97
CA THR A 121 -3.61 2.84 2.58
C THR A 121 -2.32 2.39 3.28
N PRO A 122 -1.33 1.86 2.54
CA PRO A 122 -0.06 1.45 3.14
C PRO A 122 0.77 2.69 3.48
N HIS A 123 1.80 2.50 4.29
CA HIS A 123 2.83 3.48 4.58
C HIS A 123 4.08 3.15 3.77
N GLN A 124 4.71 4.20 3.26
CA GLN A 124 6.00 4.11 2.63
C GLN A 124 7.01 4.99 3.36
N LEU A 125 8.29 4.72 3.08
CA LEU A 125 9.41 5.56 3.46
C LEU A 125 10.31 5.74 2.24
N ASP A 126 10.34 6.95 1.70
CA ASP A 126 11.38 7.34 0.74
C ASP A 126 12.64 7.77 1.49
N VAL A 127 13.79 7.19 1.12
CA VAL A 127 15.13 7.54 1.58
C VAL A 127 15.92 8.07 0.39
N TRP A 128 16.21 9.37 0.39
CA TRP A 128 16.90 10.04 -0.72
C TRP A 128 18.17 10.71 -0.24
N ARG A 129 19.32 10.19 -0.67
CA ARG A 129 20.63 10.76 -0.38
C ARG A 129 21.00 11.73 -1.48
N ILE A 130 21.15 13.00 -1.15
CA ILE A 130 21.62 14.05 -2.07
C ILE A 130 23.03 14.45 -1.66
N SER A 131 24.01 14.23 -2.53
CA SER A 131 25.42 14.31 -2.19
C SER A 131 26.21 15.16 -3.17
N THR A 132 27.27 15.77 -2.66
CA THR A 132 28.25 16.48 -3.49
C THR A 132 29.12 15.48 -4.27
N ASP A 133 29.50 14.38 -3.61
CA ASP A 133 30.29 13.30 -4.20
C ASP A 133 29.41 12.15 -4.69
N GLN A 134 29.94 11.35 -5.62
CA GLN A 134 29.27 10.14 -6.06
C GLN A 134 29.38 9.06 -4.99
N GLU A 135 28.25 8.71 -4.38
CA GLU A 135 28.13 7.60 -3.44
C GLU A 135 27.64 6.31 -4.14
N GLU A 136 27.92 5.16 -3.54
CA GLU A 136 27.53 3.86 -4.06
C GLU A 136 26.16 3.43 -3.53
N LEU A 137 25.30 3.03 -4.46
CA LEU A 137 23.93 2.60 -4.14
C LEU A 137 23.91 1.38 -3.22
N ASP A 138 24.86 0.45 -3.42
CA ASP A 138 24.92 -0.79 -2.66
C ASP A 138 25.26 -0.57 -1.18
N ASP A 139 26.05 0.47 -0.87
CA ASP A 139 26.33 0.86 0.53
C ASP A 139 25.07 1.38 1.24
N LEU A 140 24.24 2.15 0.52
CA LEU A 140 22.94 2.62 1.04
C LEU A 140 21.97 1.45 1.25
N ILE A 141 21.89 0.51 0.28
CA ILE A 141 21.07 -0.70 0.41
C ILE A 141 21.50 -1.49 1.64
N ASP A 142 22.79 -1.77 1.78
CA ASP A 142 23.31 -2.58 2.88
C ASP A 142 23.03 -1.89 4.23
N THR A 143 23.30 -0.59 4.34
CA THR A 143 23.03 0.20 5.55
C THR A 143 21.55 0.13 5.93
N VAL A 144 20.64 0.32 4.97
CA VAL A 144 19.20 0.30 5.23
C VAL A 144 18.73 -1.09 5.65
N VAL A 145 19.09 -2.13 4.91
CA VAL A 145 18.62 -3.50 5.17
C VAL A 145 19.16 -4.03 6.49
N THR A 146 20.46 -3.87 6.74
CA THR A 146 21.08 -4.37 7.97
C THR A 146 20.58 -3.64 9.22
N THR A 147 20.23 -2.36 9.10
CA THR A 147 19.64 -1.57 10.19
C THR A 147 18.19 -1.98 10.47
N LEU A 148 17.36 -2.05 9.42
CA LEU A 148 15.92 -2.29 9.59
C LEU A 148 15.56 -3.76 9.85
N LEU A 149 16.34 -4.68 9.27
CA LEU A 149 16.10 -6.12 9.27
C LEU A 149 17.39 -6.88 9.61
N PRO A 150 17.97 -6.65 10.80
CA PRO A 150 19.25 -7.22 11.17
C PRO A 150 19.21 -8.76 11.15
N GLY A 151 20.25 -9.35 10.55
CA GLY A 151 20.39 -10.80 10.40
C GLY A 151 19.57 -11.42 9.26
N LYS A 152 18.76 -10.65 8.52
CA LYS A 152 18.07 -11.14 7.33
C LYS A 152 19.01 -11.11 6.11
N ARG A 153 18.89 -12.13 5.26
CA ARG A 153 19.56 -12.16 3.95
C ARG A 153 18.74 -11.38 2.95
N TYR A 154 19.40 -10.63 2.08
CA TYR A 154 18.77 -9.91 0.98
C TYR A 154 19.44 -10.19 -0.35
N ARG A 155 18.73 -9.90 -1.44
CA ARG A 155 19.25 -9.89 -2.81
C ARG A 155 18.68 -8.68 -3.54
N THR A 156 19.32 -8.32 -4.65
CA THR A 156 18.83 -7.28 -5.54
C THR A 156 18.54 -7.85 -6.92
N ILE A 157 17.52 -7.33 -7.58
CA ILE A 157 17.16 -7.66 -8.97
C ILE A 157 17.09 -6.35 -9.75
N ASP A 158 17.62 -6.31 -10.97
CA ASP A 158 17.53 -5.11 -11.82
C ASP A 158 16.06 -4.73 -12.06
N ALA A 159 15.77 -3.45 -11.91
CA ALA A 159 14.43 -2.88 -12.05
C ALA A 159 14.50 -1.53 -12.78
N GLN A 160 13.40 -1.14 -13.42
CA GLN A 160 13.32 0.12 -14.15
C GLN A 160 12.26 1.02 -13.54
N HIS A 161 12.64 2.26 -13.25
CA HIS A 161 11.73 3.28 -12.72
C HIS A 161 11.90 4.57 -13.52
N PRO A 162 10.83 5.35 -13.71
CA PRO A 162 10.91 6.62 -14.45
C PRO A 162 11.87 7.64 -13.84
N TYR A 163 12.07 7.61 -12.52
CA TYR A 163 12.87 8.59 -11.77
C TYR A 163 14.26 8.10 -11.34
N THR A 164 14.69 6.90 -11.76
CA THR A 164 16.03 6.35 -11.45
C THR A 164 16.75 5.83 -12.68
N THR A 165 18.07 5.69 -12.57
CA THR A 165 18.93 4.90 -13.44
C THR A 165 19.61 3.80 -12.63
N HIS A 166 19.95 2.69 -13.28
CA HIS A 166 20.49 1.50 -12.60
C HIS A 166 19.60 1.06 -11.43
N GLY A 167 18.29 1.02 -11.68
CA GLY A 167 17.30 0.68 -10.67
C GLY A 167 17.45 -0.78 -10.19
N LYS A 168 17.16 -1.00 -8.92
CA LYS A 168 17.19 -2.31 -8.26
C LYS A 168 15.97 -2.48 -7.37
N GLN A 169 15.31 -3.63 -7.48
CA GLN A 169 14.38 -4.14 -6.48
C GLN A 169 15.17 -4.82 -5.36
N ILE A 170 14.74 -4.66 -4.11
CA ILE A 170 15.35 -5.27 -2.93
C ILE A 170 14.41 -6.32 -2.36
N ASP A 171 14.86 -7.58 -2.34
CA ASP A 171 14.13 -8.70 -1.76
C ASP A 171 14.83 -9.20 -0.49
N VAL A 172 14.05 -9.57 0.51
CA VAL A 172 14.54 -10.15 1.77
C VAL A 172 14.01 -11.58 1.95
N GLU A 173 14.86 -12.49 2.42
CA GLU A 173 14.49 -13.87 2.73
C GLU A 173 13.66 -13.95 4.02
N HIS A 174 12.46 -14.51 3.92
CA HIS A 174 11.56 -14.77 5.04
C HIS A 174 10.88 -16.13 4.82
N ASP A 175 11.04 -17.06 5.75
CA ASP A 175 10.45 -18.41 5.71
C ASP A 175 10.69 -19.16 4.38
N GLY A 176 11.89 -19.02 3.83
CA GLY A 176 12.30 -19.66 2.56
C GLY A 176 11.73 -19.00 1.30
N GLN A 177 11.08 -17.84 1.43
CA GLN A 177 10.57 -17.04 0.32
C GLN A 177 11.29 -15.69 0.24
N TRP A 178 11.37 -15.14 -0.96
CA TRP A 178 11.90 -13.79 -1.20
C TRP A 178 10.75 -12.79 -1.21
N VAL A 179 10.82 -11.82 -0.33
CA VAL A 179 9.78 -10.80 -0.15
C VAL A 179 10.37 -9.44 -0.54
N GLU A 180 9.80 -8.82 -1.56
CA GLU A 180 10.16 -7.46 -1.97
C GLU A 180 9.83 -6.46 -0.85
N ILE A 181 10.82 -5.65 -0.45
CA ILE A 181 10.65 -4.60 0.58
C ILE A 181 10.69 -3.18 0.00
N GLY A 182 11.14 -3.02 -1.23
CA GLY A 182 11.22 -1.74 -1.90
C GLY A 182 12.12 -1.74 -3.12
N GLU A 183 12.23 -0.57 -3.72
CA GLU A 183 12.98 -0.35 -4.96
C GLU A 183 13.87 0.88 -4.80
N CYS A 184 14.99 0.89 -5.50
CA CYS A 184 16.00 1.93 -5.40
C CYS A 184 16.75 2.15 -6.71
N GLY A 185 17.58 3.18 -6.78
CA GLY A 185 18.41 3.47 -7.93
C GLY A 185 19.20 4.76 -7.78
N ARG A 186 20.05 5.08 -8.75
CA ARG A 186 20.64 6.41 -8.86
C ARG A 186 19.55 7.36 -9.35
N ALA A 187 19.33 8.48 -8.67
CA ALA A 187 18.26 9.39 -9.04
C ALA A 187 18.53 10.02 -10.42
N ALA A 188 17.52 10.01 -11.29
CA ALA A 188 17.68 10.45 -12.66
C ALA A 188 17.95 11.97 -12.76
N ARG A 189 18.76 12.39 -13.74
CA ARG A 189 19.17 13.80 -13.91
C ARG A 189 18.01 14.79 -14.00
N HIS A 190 16.90 14.40 -14.64
CA HIS A 190 15.72 15.27 -14.76
C HIS A 190 15.01 15.50 -13.41
N VAL A 191 15.20 14.61 -12.43
CA VAL A 191 14.65 14.72 -11.07
C VAL A 191 15.58 15.53 -10.18
N VAL A 192 16.87 15.18 -10.13
CA VAL A 192 17.85 15.85 -9.25
C VAL A 192 18.27 17.25 -9.74
N LYS A 193 18.03 17.58 -11.01
CA LYS A 193 18.25 18.90 -11.62
C LYS A 193 19.66 19.45 -11.40
N ASP A 194 19.83 20.42 -10.52
CA ASP A 194 21.09 21.12 -10.25
C ASP A 194 21.95 20.40 -9.20
N HIS A 195 21.39 19.40 -8.50
CA HIS A 195 22.14 18.61 -7.54
C HIS A 195 23.16 17.71 -8.25
N PRO A 196 24.40 17.57 -7.73
CA PRO A 196 25.46 16.79 -8.37
C PRO A 196 25.10 15.30 -8.46
N HIS A 197 24.75 14.69 -7.33
CA HIS A 197 24.43 13.27 -7.25
C HIS A 197 23.23 13.01 -6.34
N GLY A 198 22.53 11.91 -6.62
CA GLY A 198 21.41 11.46 -5.81
C GLY A 198 21.25 9.94 -5.85
N LEU A 199 20.93 9.34 -4.71
CA LEU A 199 20.43 7.97 -4.59
C LEU A 199 18.99 8.03 -4.09
N ALA A 200 18.14 7.18 -4.65
CA ALA A 200 16.72 7.11 -4.34
C ALA A 200 16.36 5.71 -3.88
N MET A 201 15.50 5.60 -2.87
CA MET A 201 14.97 4.33 -2.38
C MET A 201 13.56 4.56 -1.83
N GLY A 202 12.59 3.77 -2.28
CA GLY A 202 11.22 3.75 -1.77
C GLY A 202 10.92 2.42 -1.11
N LEU A 203 10.60 2.43 0.19
CA LEU A 203 10.41 1.24 1.02
C LEU A 203 8.95 1.09 1.46
N GLY A 204 8.46 -0.15 1.50
CA GLY A 204 7.18 -0.50 2.12
C GLY A 204 7.31 -0.60 3.64
N LEU A 205 6.86 0.42 4.37
CA LEU A 205 7.11 0.52 5.81
C LEU A 205 6.28 -0.50 6.62
N ASP A 206 5.03 -0.77 6.23
CA ASP A 206 4.20 -1.84 6.83
C ASP A 206 4.90 -3.19 6.71
N ARG A 207 5.42 -3.48 5.51
CA ARG A 207 6.12 -4.73 5.22
C ARG A 207 7.40 -4.87 6.02
N LEU A 208 8.16 -3.79 6.18
CA LEU A 208 9.35 -3.77 7.04
C LEU A 208 9.00 -4.08 8.50
N VAL A 209 7.95 -3.48 9.06
CA VAL A 209 7.51 -3.80 10.43
C VAL A 209 7.03 -5.24 10.53
N MET A 210 6.29 -5.72 9.54
CA MET A 210 5.80 -7.10 9.52
C MET A 210 6.95 -8.11 9.48
N LEU A 211 7.96 -7.89 8.63
CA LEU A 211 9.15 -8.74 8.54
C LEU A 211 10.02 -8.66 9.81
N ARG A 212 10.16 -7.46 10.39
CA ARG A 212 10.93 -7.23 11.61
C ARG A 212 10.35 -7.96 12.81
N LYS A 213 9.02 -7.97 12.92
CA LYS A 213 8.29 -8.52 14.08
C LYS A 213 7.68 -9.91 13.80
N GLY A 214 7.71 -10.43 12.58
CA GLY A 214 7.01 -11.68 12.21
C GLY A 214 5.49 -11.55 12.26
N ILE A 215 4.94 -10.41 11.86
CA ILE A 215 3.48 -10.17 11.86
C ILE A 215 2.86 -10.81 10.61
N PRO A 216 1.88 -11.72 10.76
CA PRO A 216 1.36 -12.52 9.65
C PRO A 216 0.16 -11.88 8.92
N ASP A 217 -0.22 -10.66 9.29
CA ASP A 217 -1.41 -9.98 8.79
C ASP A 217 -1.29 -8.47 8.96
N ILE A 218 -1.35 -7.72 7.86
CA ILE A 218 -1.21 -6.27 7.86
C ILE A 218 -2.26 -5.56 8.72
N ARG A 219 -3.46 -6.15 8.85
CA ARG A 219 -4.56 -5.59 9.66
C ARG A 219 -4.21 -5.48 11.14
N LEU A 220 -3.24 -6.28 11.61
CA LEU A 220 -2.75 -6.23 13.00
C LEU A 220 -2.02 -4.93 13.33
N LEU A 221 -1.41 -4.26 12.35
CA LEU A 221 -0.70 -2.98 12.57
C LEU A 221 -1.64 -1.86 13.04
N ARG A 222 -2.93 -1.95 12.67
CA ARG A 222 -3.95 -0.95 13.00
C ARG A 222 -4.94 -1.42 14.06
N ASN A 223 -4.82 -2.66 14.53
CA ASN A 223 -5.81 -3.24 15.42
C ASN A 223 -5.76 -2.54 16.80
N THR A 224 -6.94 -2.19 17.31
CA THR A 224 -7.10 -1.42 18.55
C THR A 224 -7.24 -2.30 19.80
N ASP A 225 -7.34 -3.62 19.66
CA ASP A 225 -7.36 -4.54 20.79
C ASP A 225 -6.07 -4.38 21.61
N PRO A 226 -6.15 -4.10 22.93
CA PRO A 226 -4.97 -3.87 23.75
C PRO A 226 -3.92 -4.98 23.72
N ARG A 227 -4.34 -6.24 23.49
CA ARG A 227 -3.46 -7.42 23.38
C ARG A 227 -2.60 -7.37 22.11
N ILE A 228 -3.05 -6.68 21.07
CA ILE A 228 -2.31 -6.47 19.81
C ILE A 228 -1.63 -5.10 19.83
N ALA A 229 -2.38 -4.03 20.13
CA ALA A 229 -1.90 -2.66 20.06
C ALA A 229 -0.66 -2.39 20.92
N THR A 230 -0.60 -2.98 22.13
CA THR A 230 0.56 -2.82 23.02
C THR A 230 1.83 -3.43 22.42
N GLN A 231 1.71 -4.50 21.61
CA GLN A 231 2.85 -5.11 20.92
C GLN A 231 3.37 -4.24 19.77
N MET A 232 2.63 -3.22 19.35
CA MET A 232 3.05 -2.26 18.32
C MET A 232 3.81 -1.07 18.92
N LEU A 233 4.24 -1.14 20.19
CA LEU A 233 5.00 -0.08 20.85
C LEU A 233 6.51 -0.34 20.93
N ASP A 234 6.95 -1.53 20.46
CA ASP A 234 8.35 -1.95 20.41
C ASP A 234 8.67 -2.70 19.10
N LEU A 235 9.93 -3.10 18.92
CA LEU A 235 10.40 -3.91 17.77
C LEU A 235 10.57 -5.41 18.10
N GLY A 236 10.07 -5.88 19.25
CA GLY A 236 10.12 -7.29 19.63
C GLY A 236 9.24 -8.16 18.75
N GLU A 237 9.51 -9.46 18.71
CA GLU A 237 8.70 -10.41 17.94
C GLU A 237 7.23 -10.39 18.37
N TYR A 238 6.34 -10.43 17.38
CA TYR A 238 4.91 -10.47 17.58
C TYR A 238 4.50 -11.81 18.19
N ARG A 239 3.76 -11.75 19.29
CA ARG A 239 3.20 -12.90 19.98
C ARG A 239 1.77 -13.10 19.52
N PRO A 240 1.48 -14.18 18.76
CA PRO A 240 0.14 -14.42 18.25
C PRO A 240 -0.88 -14.55 19.37
N ILE A 241 -2.01 -13.84 19.23
CA ILE A 241 -3.21 -14.15 19.98
C ILE A 241 -3.94 -15.34 19.35
N SER A 242 -4.84 -16.00 20.09
CA SER A 242 -5.61 -17.13 19.59
C SER A 242 -6.30 -16.79 18.28
N ARG A 243 -5.99 -17.54 17.21
CA ARG A 243 -6.65 -17.35 15.92
C ARG A 243 -8.10 -17.81 16.01
N HIS A 244 -9.03 -16.92 15.69
CA HIS A 244 -10.45 -17.21 15.65
C HIS A 244 -10.82 -17.95 14.36
N PRO A 245 -11.86 -18.81 14.36
CA PRO A 245 -12.27 -19.53 13.16
C PRO A 245 -12.69 -18.53 12.07
N ALA A 246 -12.29 -18.82 10.82
CA ALA A 246 -12.75 -18.04 9.68
C ALA A 246 -14.18 -18.47 9.30
N ALA A 247 -14.98 -17.52 8.86
CA ALA A 247 -16.24 -17.77 8.18
C ALA A 247 -16.06 -17.48 6.69
N ILE A 248 -16.41 -18.45 5.85
CA ILE A 248 -16.30 -18.34 4.40
C ILE A 248 -17.71 -18.16 3.81
N ARG A 249 -17.83 -17.24 2.85
CA ARG A 249 -19.04 -17.09 2.03
C ARG A 249 -18.63 -16.93 0.58
N ASP A 250 -19.23 -17.74 -0.29
CA ASP A 250 -19.11 -17.57 -1.73
C ASP A 250 -20.31 -16.73 -2.21
N ILE A 251 -20.03 -15.64 -2.93
CA ILE A 251 -21.04 -14.71 -3.46
C ILE A 251 -20.87 -14.53 -4.97
N SER A 252 -21.99 -14.46 -5.68
CA SER A 252 -22.01 -14.23 -7.13
C SER A 252 -22.54 -12.82 -7.38
N ILE A 253 -21.76 -12.00 -8.08
CA ILE A 253 -22.11 -10.61 -8.42
C ILE A 253 -21.97 -10.39 -9.92
N MET A 254 -22.74 -9.44 -10.45
CA MET A 254 -22.49 -8.87 -11.77
C MET A 254 -21.53 -7.69 -11.62
N ALA A 255 -20.45 -7.70 -12.38
CA ALA A 255 -19.44 -6.65 -12.42
C ALA A 255 -19.23 -6.23 -13.89
N HIS A 256 -18.78 -5.00 -14.12
CA HIS A 256 -18.43 -4.56 -15.46
C HIS A 256 -17.22 -5.37 -15.98
N ALA A 257 -17.15 -5.64 -17.29
CA ALA A 257 -16.12 -6.52 -17.85
C ALA A 257 -14.68 -6.06 -17.58
N CYS A 258 -14.46 -4.76 -17.37
CA CYS A 258 -13.16 -4.17 -17.07
C CYS A 258 -12.79 -4.18 -15.58
N GLU A 259 -13.70 -4.57 -14.67
CA GLU A 259 -13.40 -4.63 -13.24
C GLU A 259 -12.52 -5.84 -12.92
N ASP A 260 -11.53 -5.62 -12.07
CA ASP A 260 -10.58 -6.61 -11.59
C ASP A 260 -10.66 -6.74 -10.06
N ILE A 261 -9.83 -7.62 -9.49
CA ILE A 261 -9.80 -7.88 -8.05
C ILE A 261 -9.44 -6.63 -7.24
N GLU A 262 -8.64 -5.71 -7.76
CA GLU A 262 -8.24 -4.49 -7.05
C GLU A 262 -9.39 -3.48 -6.98
N THR A 263 -10.10 -3.30 -8.10
CA THR A 263 -11.27 -2.42 -8.18
C THR A 263 -12.42 -2.96 -7.33
N LEU A 264 -12.68 -4.28 -7.40
CA LEU A 264 -13.66 -4.95 -6.54
C LEU A 264 -13.25 -4.89 -5.07
N GLY A 265 -11.97 -5.08 -4.77
CA GLY A 265 -11.43 -4.99 -3.42
C GLY A 265 -11.64 -3.61 -2.80
N ASP A 266 -11.46 -2.54 -3.57
CA ASP A 266 -11.77 -1.17 -3.17
C ASP A 266 -13.27 -0.98 -2.82
N GLN A 267 -14.16 -1.42 -3.71
CA GLN A 267 -15.61 -1.34 -3.46
C GLN A 267 -15.99 -2.11 -2.19
N ILE A 268 -15.39 -3.28 -1.97
CA ILE A 268 -15.65 -4.10 -0.79
C ILE A 268 -15.19 -3.37 0.48
N ARG A 269 -13.99 -2.77 0.49
CA ARG A 269 -13.50 -1.95 1.62
C ARG A 269 -14.40 -0.74 1.92
N ALA A 270 -15.09 -0.19 0.91
CA ALA A 270 -16.04 0.90 1.13
C ALA A 270 -17.31 0.43 1.87
N LEU A 271 -17.75 -0.80 1.61
CA LEU A 271 -19.01 -1.38 2.09
C LEU A 271 -18.92 -2.02 3.46
N VAL A 272 -17.77 -2.59 3.83
CA VAL A 272 -17.60 -3.35 5.07
C VAL A 272 -16.36 -2.91 5.84
N PRO A 273 -16.33 -3.08 7.18
CA PRO A 273 -15.13 -2.79 7.96
C PRO A 273 -13.91 -3.59 7.46
N GLU A 274 -12.74 -2.93 7.35
CA GLU A 274 -11.52 -3.56 6.82
C GLU A 274 -10.95 -4.63 7.75
N ASP A 275 -11.25 -4.54 9.05
CA ASP A 275 -10.77 -5.46 10.08
C ASP A 275 -11.46 -6.84 10.05
N VAL A 276 -12.62 -6.97 9.42
CA VAL A 276 -13.37 -8.24 9.39
C VAL A 276 -13.14 -9.08 8.14
N ILE A 277 -12.75 -8.48 7.02
CA ILE A 277 -12.42 -9.21 5.78
C ILE A 277 -10.93 -9.56 5.81
N GLU A 278 -10.62 -10.85 5.75
CA GLU A 278 -9.23 -11.35 5.73
C GLU A 278 -8.70 -11.50 4.31
N GLU A 279 -9.54 -11.98 3.39
CA GLU A 279 -9.13 -12.28 2.03
C GLU A 279 -10.34 -12.31 1.10
N ILE A 280 -10.11 -11.90 -0.14
CA ILE A 280 -11.06 -11.99 -1.23
C ILE A 280 -10.39 -12.68 -2.41
N THR A 281 -11.02 -13.74 -2.91
CA THR A 281 -10.50 -14.51 -4.06
C THR A 281 -11.55 -14.60 -5.15
N ILE A 282 -11.17 -14.32 -6.39
CA ILE A 282 -12.01 -14.64 -7.55
C ILE A 282 -11.88 -16.14 -7.83
N LEU A 283 -12.97 -16.88 -7.70
CA LEU A 283 -13.03 -18.31 -8.00
C LEU A 283 -13.29 -18.56 -9.49
N SER A 284 -14.15 -17.75 -10.11
CA SER A 284 -14.43 -17.82 -11.53
C SER A 284 -15.03 -16.52 -12.05
N GLU A 285 -14.88 -16.31 -13.36
CA GLU A 285 -15.52 -15.24 -14.11
C GLU A 285 -16.23 -15.83 -15.32
N THR A 286 -17.41 -15.31 -15.65
CA THR A 286 -18.19 -15.75 -16.81
C THR A 286 -18.85 -14.55 -17.46
N ARG A 287 -18.60 -14.33 -18.75
CA ARG A 287 -19.23 -13.22 -19.47
C ARG A 287 -20.73 -13.44 -19.56
N THR A 288 -21.49 -12.35 -19.63
CA THR A 288 -22.95 -12.43 -19.73
C THR A 288 -23.42 -13.29 -20.91
N GLU A 289 -22.72 -13.19 -22.05
CA GLU A 289 -22.98 -13.98 -23.26
C GLU A 289 -22.83 -15.51 -23.07
N ASP A 290 -22.00 -15.92 -22.12
CA ASP A 290 -21.72 -17.33 -21.80
C ASP A 290 -22.62 -17.87 -20.68
N LEU A 291 -23.43 -17.02 -20.03
CA LEU A 291 -24.34 -17.43 -18.96
C LEU A 291 -25.62 -18.07 -19.52
N PRO A 292 -26.17 -19.11 -18.90
CA PRO A 292 -27.50 -19.60 -19.24
C PRO A 292 -28.56 -18.51 -19.09
N ILE A 293 -29.55 -18.44 -19.99
CA ILE A 293 -30.59 -17.38 -20.02
C ILE A 293 -31.27 -17.20 -18.65
N HIS A 294 -31.67 -18.29 -17.99
CA HIS A 294 -32.30 -18.23 -16.67
C HIS A 294 -31.40 -17.65 -15.57
N VAL A 295 -30.07 -17.74 -15.73
CA VAL A 295 -29.09 -17.12 -14.82
C VAL A 295 -28.95 -15.63 -15.13
N GLN A 296 -28.93 -15.26 -16.42
CA GLN A 296 -28.93 -13.85 -16.84
C GLN A 296 -30.14 -13.10 -16.27
N GLU A 297 -31.35 -13.69 -16.39
CA GLU A 297 -32.59 -13.12 -15.85
C GLU A 297 -32.53 -13.00 -14.32
N ARG A 298 -32.09 -14.04 -13.61
CA ARG A 298 -32.01 -14.03 -12.13
C ARG A 298 -31.02 -13.00 -11.60
N LEU A 299 -29.94 -12.73 -12.34
CA LEU A 299 -28.89 -11.80 -11.96
C LEU A 299 -29.12 -10.38 -12.50
N ASN A 300 -30.17 -10.16 -13.31
CA ASN A 300 -30.38 -8.92 -14.08
C ASN A 300 -29.11 -8.54 -14.86
N ALA A 301 -28.52 -9.50 -15.57
CA ALA A 301 -27.26 -9.30 -16.27
C ALA A 301 -27.44 -8.37 -17.48
N GLU A 302 -26.56 -7.38 -17.61
CA GLU A 302 -26.57 -6.42 -18.71
C GLU A 302 -25.43 -6.69 -19.71
N PRO A 303 -25.58 -6.30 -20.99
CA PRO A 303 -24.49 -6.35 -21.96
C PRO A 303 -23.24 -5.62 -21.45
N GLY A 304 -22.05 -6.21 -21.66
CA GLY A 304 -20.79 -5.64 -21.18
C GLY A 304 -20.44 -5.98 -19.73
N GLN A 305 -21.29 -6.74 -19.03
CA GLN A 305 -20.98 -7.26 -17.70
C GLN A 305 -20.45 -8.71 -17.74
N LYS A 306 -19.84 -9.12 -16.63
CA LYS A 306 -19.45 -10.49 -16.31
C LYS A 306 -19.98 -10.86 -14.92
N ASN A 307 -20.37 -12.12 -14.75
CA ASN A 307 -20.59 -12.70 -13.43
C ASN A 307 -19.23 -13.05 -12.81
N VAL A 308 -18.99 -12.59 -11.59
CA VAL A 308 -17.79 -12.89 -10.80
C VAL A 308 -18.22 -13.67 -9.57
N LEU A 309 -17.69 -14.89 -9.42
CA LEU A 309 -17.84 -15.70 -8.21
C LEU A 309 -16.69 -15.37 -7.26
N LEU A 310 -17.01 -14.71 -6.15
CA LEU A 310 -16.05 -14.31 -5.13
C LEU A 310 -16.14 -15.23 -3.92
N ARG A 311 -15.00 -15.65 -3.41
CA ARG A 311 -14.88 -16.18 -2.05
C ARG A 311 -14.48 -15.07 -1.11
N VAL A 312 -15.30 -14.83 -0.09
CA VAL A 312 -15.05 -13.86 0.96
C VAL A 312 -14.69 -14.62 2.24
N THR A 313 -13.43 -14.50 2.66
CA THR A 313 -12.94 -15.06 3.92
C THR A 313 -13.02 -13.98 4.99
N MET A 314 -13.87 -14.20 6.00
CA MET A 314 -14.07 -13.28 7.11
C MET A 314 -13.41 -13.83 8.36
N ARG A 315 -12.53 -13.02 8.97
CA ARG A 315 -11.93 -13.31 10.26
C ARG A 315 -11.51 -12.01 10.92
N ALA A 316 -12.14 -11.69 12.05
CA ALA A 316 -11.69 -10.62 12.93
C ALA A 316 -10.43 -11.11 13.69
N PRO A 317 -9.35 -10.32 13.77
CA PRO A 317 -8.15 -10.69 14.51
C PRO A 317 -8.42 -10.97 16.00
N GLU A 318 -9.32 -10.21 16.62
CA GLU A 318 -9.49 -10.15 18.08
C GLU A 318 -10.62 -11.01 18.66
N ARG A 319 -11.54 -11.50 17.82
CA ARG A 319 -12.73 -12.26 18.28
C ARG A 319 -13.30 -13.19 17.22
N THR A 320 -14.15 -14.11 17.67
CA THR A 320 -14.97 -14.95 16.77
C THR A 320 -16.13 -14.13 16.21
N LEU A 321 -16.35 -14.21 14.89
CA LEU A 321 -17.51 -13.65 14.22
C LEU A 321 -18.69 -14.63 14.31
N THR A 322 -19.88 -14.11 14.62
CA THR A 322 -21.11 -14.92 14.65
C THR A 322 -21.68 -15.14 13.24
N ASP A 323 -22.51 -16.17 13.07
CA ASP A 323 -23.22 -16.39 11.80
C ASP A 323 -24.11 -15.20 11.41
N ARG A 324 -24.70 -14.52 12.40
CA ARG A 324 -25.51 -13.33 12.16
C ARG A 324 -24.69 -12.19 11.57
N GLU A 325 -23.50 -11.93 12.11
CA GLU A 325 -22.61 -10.88 11.62
C GLU A 325 -22.07 -11.21 10.23
N THR A 326 -21.63 -12.45 10.01
CA THR A 326 -21.08 -12.88 8.72
C THR A 326 -22.14 -12.87 7.61
N ASN A 327 -23.40 -13.22 7.94
CA ASN A 327 -24.50 -13.09 7.00
C ASN A 327 -24.85 -11.62 6.71
N ALA A 328 -24.82 -10.74 7.72
CA ALA A 328 -25.05 -9.31 7.51
C ALA A 328 -23.97 -8.68 6.61
N ILE A 329 -22.70 -9.08 6.77
CA ILE A 329 -21.59 -8.69 5.89
C ILE A 329 -21.87 -9.15 4.46
N ARG A 330 -22.16 -10.45 4.27
CA ARG A 330 -22.51 -11.02 2.96
C ARG A 330 -23.64 -10.25 2.28
N ASP A 331 -24.72 -9.98 3.01
CA ASP A 331 -25.91 -9.33 2.45
C ASP A 331 -25.61 -7.87 2.08
N ARG A 332 -24.79 -7.18 2.87
CA ARG A 332 -24.31 -5.83 2.53
C ARG A 332 -23.43 -5.82 1.29
N LEU A 333 -22.54 -6.81 1.13
CA LEU A 333 -21.73 -6.95 -0.09
C LEU A 333 -22.61 -7.22 -1.32
N LEU A 334 -23.55 -8.16 -1.22
CA LEU A 334 -24.49 -8.47 -2.30
C LEU A 334 -25.33 -7.25 -2.69
N GLN A 335 -25.79 -6.45 -1.71
CA GLN A 335 -26.56 -5.25 -1.98
C GLN A 335 -25.69 -4.12 -2.57
N GLY A 336 -24.53 -3.87 -1.98
CA GLY A 336 -23.66 -2.75 -2.35
C GLY A 336 -22.99 -2.94 -3.71
N LEU A 337 -22.53 -4.14 -4.03
CA LEU A 337 -21.85 -4.45 -5.30
C LEU A 337 -22.83 -4.58 -6.48
N ARG A 338 -24.13 -4.83 -6.21
CA ARG A 338 -25.18 -4.80 -7.25
C ARG A 338 -25.63 -3.39 -7.61
N ALA A 339 -25.55 -2.44 -6.68
CA ALA A 339 -26.02 -1.06 -6.87
C ALA A 339 -25.00 -0.17 -7.61
N THR A 340 -23.82 -0.70 -7.95
CA THR A 340 -22.73 0.03 -8.59
C THR A 340 -22.62 -0.17 -10.10
N ALA A 341 -23.55 -0.90 -10.73
CA ALA A 341 -23.76 -0.78 -12.17
C ALA A 341 -24.33 0.63 -12.46
N PRO A 342 -23.73 1.40 -13.40
CA PRO A 342 -24.01 2.82 -13.60
C PRO A 342 -25.46 3.18 -13.94
#